data_AF-A0ABD0QNI3-F1
#
_entry.id   AF-A0ABD0QNI3-F1
#
_cell.length_a   1.000
_cell.length_b   1.000
_cell.length_c   1.000
_cell.angle_alpha   90.00
_cell.angle_beta   90.00
_cell.angle_gamma   90.00
#
_symmetry.space_group_name_H-M   'P 1'
#
loop_
_entity.id
_entity.type
_entity.pdbx_description
1 polymer ?
#
loop_
_entity_poly.entity_id
_entity_poly.type
_entity_poly.pdbx_seq_one_letter_code
_entity_poly.pdbx_strand_id
1 'polypeptide(L)'
;KDRDRDRDDRSKDRDRDRDRDRDRDRDRDRDSKASSASLSSSVSGGGMIPLKQTAMNQQINPFTNLPHTPRYYEILKKRLQLPVWEYKERFNDILNRHQSFVLVGETGSGKTTQ
;
A
#
# COMPACT_ATOMS: atom_id res chain seq x y z
N LYS A 1 16.35 -45.61 7.91
CA LYS A 1 16.75 -44.39 8.64
C LYS A 1 16.37 -43.11 7.89
N ASP A 2 15.71 -43.22 6.72
CA ASP A 2 15.36 -42.08 5.85
C ASP A 2 13.89 -41.65 5.89
N ARG A 3 12.98 -42.48 6.44
CA ARG A 3 11.56 -42.14 6.58
C ARG A 3 11.25 -41.13 7.67
N ASP A 4 12.15 -40.94 8.63
CA ASP A 4 11.97 -40.00 9.73
C ASP A 4 12.26 -38.55 9.30
N ARG A 5 13.12 -38.35 8.28
CA ARG A 5 13.47 -37.01 7.77
C ARG A 5 12.32 -36.34 7.02
N ASP A 6 11.56 -37.08 6.22
CA ASP A 6 10.41 -36.54 5.48
C ASP A 6 9.25 -36.11 6.39
N ARG A 7 9.17 -36.69 7.60
CA ARG A 7 8.14 -36.39 8.59
C ARG A 7 8.39 -35.05 9.29
N ASP A 8 9.65 -34.71 9.49
CA ASP A 8 10.06 -33.45 10.12
C ASP A 8 9.91 -32.25 9.15
N ASP A 9 10.14 -32.45 7.85
CA ASP A 9 10.03 -31.37 6.86
C ASP A 9 8.57 -30.93 6.64
N ARG A 10 7.64 -31.90 6.56
CA ARG A 10 6.19 -31.61 6.52
C ARG A 10 5.67 -30.90 7.77
N SER A 11 6.29 -31.14 8.92
CA SER A 11 5.92 -30.47 10.18
C SER A 11 6.37 -29.00 10.18
N LYS A 12 7.59 -28.73 9.70
CA LYS A 12 8.14 -27.37 9.57
C LYS A 12 7.37 -26.50 8.58
N ASP A 13 6.94 -27.05 7.45
CA ASP A 13 6.15 -26.27 6.48
C ASP A 13 4.76 -25.91 7.02
N ARG A 14 4.14 -26.81 7.80
CA ARG A 14 2.88 -26.52 8.50
C ARG A 14 3.03 -25.45 9.58
N ASP A 15 4.15 -25.44 10.30
CA ASP A 15 4.41 -24.42 11.32
C ASP A 15 4.65 -23.04 10.68
N ARG A 16 5.34 -22.98 9.53
CA ARG A 16 5.54 -21.73 8.76
C ARG A 16 4.25 -21.12 8.24
N ASP A 17 3.32 -21.93 7.75
CA ASP A 17 2.02 -21.41 7.29
C ASP A 17 1.18 -20.89 8.46
N ARG A 18 1.28 -21.53 9.63
CA ARG A 18 0.60 -21.09 10.85
C ARG A 18 1.10 -19.75 11.39
N ASP A 19 2.39 -19.47 11.26
CA ASP A 19 2.97 -18.19 11.65
C ASP A 19 2.57 -17.05 10.70
N ARG A 20 2.44 -17.34 9.39
CA ARG A 20 1.92 -16.36 8.41
C ARG A 20 0.47 -15.96 8.65
N ASP A 21 -0.38 -16.89 9.08
CA ASP A 21 -1.78 -16.58 9.37
C ASP A 21 -1.92 -15.73 10.65
N ARG A 22 -1.09 -15.97 11.67
CA ARG A 22 -1.05 -15.14 12.88
C ARG A 22 -0.66 -13.68 12.62
N ASP A 23 0.27 -13.44 11.71
CA ASP A 23 0.68 -12.08 11.37
C ASP A 23 -0.44 -11.32 10.63
N ARG A 24 -1.24 -12.01 9.80
CA ARG A 24 -2.42 -11.42 9.15
C ARG A 24 -3.53 -11.03 10.12
N ASP A 25 -3.78 -11.84 11.14
CA ASP A 25 -4.81 -11.52 12.14
C ASP A 25 -4.42 -10.31 12.99
N ARG A 26 -3.13 -10.15 13.31
CA ARG A 26 -2.59 -9.00 14.05
C ARG A 26 -2.79 -7.67 13.34
N ASP A 27 -2.65 -7.64 12.01
CA ASP A 27 -2.89 -6.44 11.22
C ASP A 27 -4.39 -6.08 11.18
N ARG A 28 -5.28 -7.09 11.18
CA ARG A 28 -6.74 -6.92 11.16
C ARG A 28 -7.29 -6.35 12.48
N ASP A 29 -6.72 -6.75 13.61
CA ASP A 29 -7.10 -6.22 14.93
C ASP A 29 -6.66 -4.76 15.13
N ARG A 30 -5.58 -4.33 14.46
CA ARG A 30 -5.10 -2.94 14.54
C ARG A 30 -6.06 -1.97 13.86
N ASP A 31 -6.66 -2.35 12.73
CA ASP A 31 -7.69 -1.55 12.06
C ASP A 31 -9.04 -1.61 12.78
N SER A 32 -9.35 -2.71 13.46
CA SER A 32 -10.59 -2.89 14.24
C SER A 32 -10.62 -2.02 15.50
N LYS A 33 -9.47 -1.75 16.13
CA LYS A 33 -9.39 -0.90 17.33
C LYS A 33 -9.39 0.60 17.03
N ALA A 34 -9.10 1.00 15.79
CA ALA A 34 -9.16 2.40 15.36
C ALA A 34 -10.60 2.85 15.02
N SER A 35 -11.51 1.91 14.80
CA SER A 35 -12.89 2.16 14.35
C SER A 35 -13.95 2.13 15.46
N SER A 36 -13.57 1.83 16.71
CA SER A 36 -14.52 1.75 17.84
C SER A 36 -14.50 2.96 18.79
N ALA A 37 -13.83 4.05 18.43
CA ALA A 37 -13.92 5.29 19.20
C ALA A 37 -15.14 6.12 18.77
N SER A 38 -16.14 6.13 19.63
CA SER A 38 -17.20 7.14 19.80
C SER A 38 -18.31 7.23 18.75
N LEU A 39 -19.37 6.45 18.96
CA LEU A 39 -20.75 6.83 18.64
C LEU A 39 -21.51 7.00 19.96
N SER A 40 -21.35 8.15 20.62
CA SER A 40 -22.24 8.59 21.69
C SER A 40 -23.08 9.75 21.18
N SER A 41 -24.34 9.47 20.88
CA SER A 41 -25.35 10.48 20.59
C SER A 41 -25.69 11.26 21.86
N SER A 42 -25.30 12.53 21.91
CA SER A 42 -25.84 13.50 22.86
C SER A 42 -26.19 14.79 22.12
N VAL A 43 -27.48 15.06 22.10
CA VAL A 43 -28.11 16.30 21.68
C VAL A 43 -27.59 17.51 22.47
N SER A 44 -27.53 18.65 21.80
CA SER A 44 -27.60 20.03 22.32
C SER A 44 -26.32 20.88 22.17
N GLY A 45 -26.47 21.99 21.45
CA GLY A 45 -25.87 23.26 21.84
C GLY A 45 -24.62 23.70 21.08
N GLY A 46 -24.83 24.55 20.07
CA GLY A 46 -24.08 25.79 19.90
C GLY A 46 -22.64 25.72 19.38
N GLY A 47 -22.42 26.35 18.22
CA GLY A 47 -21.10 26.80 17.79
C GLY A 47 -20.46 25.93 16.72
N MET A 48 -20.79 26.19 15.46
CA MET A 48 -20.07 25.64 14.32
C MET A 48 -18.62 26.17 14.36
N ILE A 49 -17.68 25.33 14.77
CA ILE A 49 -16.28 25.52 14.41
C ILE A 49 -16.20 25.17 12.93
N PRO A 50 -15.86 26.09 12.01
CA PRO A 50 -15.56 25.69 10.65
C PRO A 50 -14.27 24.87 10.73
N LEU A 51 -14.41 23.54 10.68
CA LEU A 51 -13.29 22.67 10.37
C LEU A 51 -12.83 23.16 9.01
N LYS A 52 -11.72 23.91 9.00
CA LYS A 52 -11.06 24.39 7.80
C LYS A 52 -10.52 23.13 7.13
N GLN A 53 -11.42 22.44 6.42
CA GLN A 53 -11.12 21.34 5.54
C GLN A 53 -10.13 21.96 4.57
N THR A 54 -8.86 21.70 4.84
CA THR A 54 -7.79 22.10 3.97
C THR A 54 -8.08 21.28 2.73
N ALA A 55 -8.74 21.91 1.77
CA ALA A 55 -8.99 21.38 0.44
C ALA A 55 -7.63 21.30 -0.25
N MET A 56 -6.76 20.44 0.28
CA MET A 56 -5.83 19.70 -0.54
C MET A 56 -6.73 19.02 -1.53
N ASN A 57 -6.60 19.32 -2.83
CA ASN A 57 -7.32 18.64 -3.88
C ASN A 57 -7.15 17.12 -3.67
N GLN A 58 -8.09 16.50 -2.95
CA GLN A 58 -8.06 15.07 -2.68
C GLN A 58 -8.43 14.44 -4.01
N GLN A 59 -7.39 14.21 -4.83
CA GLN A 59 -7.52 13.43 -6.04
C GLN A 59 -8.25 12.14 -5.65
N ILE A 60 -9.39 11.93 -6.31
CA ILE A 60 -10.19 10.73 -6.10
C ILE A 60 -9.42 9.58 -6.73
N ASN A 61 -9.27 8.48 -5.99
CA ASN A 61 -8.67 7.27 -6.54
C ASN A 61 -9.56 6.75 -7.68
N PRO A 62 -9.09 6.69 -8.94
CA PRO A 62 -9.92 6.24 -10.06
C PRO A 62 -10.37 4.78 -9.92
N PHE A 63 -9.68 3.97 -9.12
CA PHE A 63 -10.01 2.56 -8.96
C PHE A 63 -11.08 2.30 -7.89
N THR A 64 -11.18 3.15 -6.87
CA THR A 64 -12.12 2.96 -5.74
C THR A 64 -13.13 4.10 -5.61
N ASN A 65 -13.00 5.16 -6.40
CA ASN A 65 -13.80 6.39 -6.36
C ASN A 65 -13.88 7.05 -4.97
N LEU A 66 -12.90 6.77 -4.12
CA LEU A 66 -12.76 7.30 -2.77
C LEU A 66 -11.55 8.25 -2.72
N PRO A 67 -11.51 9.20 -1.76
CA PRO A 67 -10.31 10.01 -1.56
C PRO A 67 -9.11 9.13 -1.20
N HIS A 68 -7.92 9.49 -1.71
CA HIS A 68 -6.70 8.80 -1.32
C HIS A 68 -6.40 8.92 0.18
N THR A 69 -5.86 7.86 0.77
CA THR A 69 -5.48 7.84 2.19
C THR A 69 -4.22 8.68 2.44
N PRO A 70 -4.00 9.20 3.66
CA PRO A 70 -2.77 9.93 4.00
C PRO A 70 -1.49 9.13 3.71
N ARG A 71 -1.52 7.82 4.00
CA ARG A 71 -0.42 6.88 3.73
C ARG A 71 -0.07 6.79 2.23
N TYR A 72 -1.07 6.90 1.33
CA TYR A 72 -0.81 6.92 -0.11
C TYR A 72 0.09 8.09 -0.49
N TYR A 73 -0.20 9.29 0.01
CA TYR A 73 0.60 10.49 -0.31
C TYR A 73 2.02 10.42 0.25
N GLU A 74 2.22 9.80 1.41
CA GLU A 74 3.56 9.55 1.96
C GLU A 74 4.39 8.63 1.05
N ILE A 75 3.78 7.55 0.57
CA ILE A 75 4.44 6.61 -0.34
C ILE A 75 4.69 7.26 -1.71
N LEU A 76 3.71 8.02 -2.22
CA LEU A 76 3.82 8.74 -3.49
C LEU A 76 5.02 9.70 -3.47
N LYS A 77 5.17 10.51 -2.41
CA LYS A 77 6.30 11.43 -2.27
C LYS A 77 7.66 10.71 -2.34
N LYS A 78 7.79 9.56 -1.67
CA LYS A 78 9.02 8.74 -1.74
C LYS A 78 9.25 8.17 -3.13
N ARG A 79 8.18 7.73 -3.79
CA ARG A 79 8.23 7.15 -5.13
C ARG A 79 8.63 8.16 -6.20
N LEU A 80 8.17 9.41 -6.09
CA LEU A 80 8.55 10.49 -7.02
C LEU A 80 10.06 10.81 -6.99
N GLN A 81 10.77 10.44 -5.92
CA GLN A 81 12.21 10.64 -5.78
C GLN A 81 13.04 9.51 -6.39
N LEU A 82 12.41 8.43 -6.89
CA LEU A 82 13.15 7.31 -7.49
C LEU A 82 13.71 7.71 -8.86
N PRO A 83 14.94 7.28 -9.23
CA PRO A 83 15.61 7.73 -10.46
C PRO A 83 14.81 7.48 -11.75
N VAL A 84 13.95 6.47 -11.78
CA VAL A 84 13.10 6.18 -12.94
C VAL A 84 12.12 7.31 -13.29
N TRP A 85 11.72 8.15 -12.32
CA TRP A 85 10.76 9.23 -12.56
C TRP A 85 11.30 10.32 -13.49
N GLU A 86 12.61 10.57 -13.49
CA GLU A 86 13.26 11.53 -14.40
C GLU A 86 13.11 11.12 -15.87
N TYR A 87 12.96 9.82 -16.13
CA TYR A 87 12.86 9.26 -17.48
C TYR A 87 11.42 8.98 -17.93
N LYS A 88 10.41 9.32 -17.11
CA LYS A 88 9.01 8.98 -17.35
C LYS A 88 8.50 9.48 -18.71
N GLU A 89 8.78 10.72 -19.07
CA GLU A 89 8.30 11.29 -20.34
C GLU A 89 8.97 10.61 -21.55
N ARG A 90 10.28 10.39 -21.49
CA ARG A 90 11.00 9.64 -22.54
C ARG A 90 10.50 8.20 -22.65
N PHE A 91 10.17 7.58 -21.53
CA PHE A 91 9.58 6.23 -21.51
C PHE A 91 8.23 6.21 -22.22
N ASN A 92 7.34 7.16 -21.94
CA ASN A 92 6.04 7.28 -22.61
C ASN A 92 6.20 7.50 -24.12
N ASP A 93 7.17 8.33 -24.54
CA ASP A 93 7.45 8.56 -25.96
C ASP A 93 7.88 7.29 -26.68
N ILE A 94 8.78 6.50 -26.07
CA ILE A 94 9.26 5.24 -26.63
C ILE A 94 8.13 4.20 -26.65
N LEU A 95 7.35 4.11 -25.57
CA LEU A 95 6.21 3.20 -25.45
C LEU A 95 5.15 3.46 -26.53
N ASN A 96 4.89 4.72 -26.85
CA ASN A 96 3.91 5.10 -27.88
C ASN A 96 4.40 4.84 -29.31
N ARG A 97 5.72 4.82 -29.54
CA ARG A 97 6.31 4.68 -30.89
C ARG A 97 6.71 3.25 -31.25
N HIS A 98 7.07 2.44 -30.27
CA HIS A 98 7.65 1.12 -30.49
C HIS A 98 6.84 0.02 -29.82
N GLN A 99 6.58 -1.07 -30.55
CA GLN A 99 5.88 -2.24 -30.01
C GLN A 99 6.68 -2.95 -28.91
N SER A 100 8.02 -2.94 -29.01
CA SER A 100 8.92 -3.58 -28.05
C SER A 100 10.19 -2.75 -27.88
N PHE A 101 10.68 -2.63 -26.64
CA PHE A 101 11.95 -1.97 -26.31
C PHE A 101 12.55 -2.58 -25.04
N VAL A 102 13.83 -2.30 -24.78
CA VAL A 102 14.55 -2.82 -23.61
C VAL A 102 14.82 -1.69 -22.64
N LEU A 103 14.45 -1.89 -21.37
CA LEU A 103 14.74 -0.97 -20.27
C LEU A 103 15.88 -1.54 -19.42
N VAL A 104 16.95 -0.76 -19.23
CA VAL A 104 18.11 -1.14 -18.42
C VAL A 104 18.25 -0.17 -17.25
N GLY A 105 18.64 -0.67 -16.07
CA GLY A 105 18.98 0.17 -14.93
C GLY A 105 19.36 -0.65 -13.69
N GLU A 106 20.03 -0.02 -12.75
CA GLU A 106 20.53 -0.66 -11.51
C GLU A 106 19.41 -1.13 -10.57
N THR A 107 19.70 -2.11 -9.71
CA THR A 107 18.75 -2.58 -8.70
C THR A 107 18.34 -1.44 -7.77
N GLY A 108 17.05 -1.32 -7.46
CA GLY A 108 16.53 -0.24 -6.62
C GLY A 108 16.16 1.05 -7.37
N SER A 109 16.39 1.14 -8.68
CA SER A 109 16.03 2.33 -9.47
C SER A 109 14.52 2.56 -9.66
N GLY A 110 13.67 1.60 -9.26
CA GLY A 110 12.21 1.70 -9.33
C GLY A 110 11.54 1.02 -10.54
N LYS A 111 12.30 0.33 -11.40
CA LYS A 111 11.81 -0.29 -12.66
C LYS A 111 10.57 -1.19 -12.53
N THR A 112 10.47 -1.98 -11.47
CA THR A 112 9.37 -2.97 -11.31
C THR A 112 8.16 -2.39 -10.59
N THR A 113 8.34 -1.31 -9.83
CA THR A 113 7.33 -0.81 -8.89
C THR A 113 6.57 0.43 -9.36
N GLN A 114 7.10 1.13 -10.37
CA GLN A 114 6.57 2.36 -10.97
C GLN A 114 5.98 2.03 -12.32
#